data_AF-A0A1Z2TN28-F1
#
_entry.id   AF-A0A1Z2TN28-F1
#
_cell.length_a   1.000
_cell.length_b   1.000
_cell.length_c   1.000
_cell.angle_alpha   90.00
_cell.angle_beta   90.00
_cell.angle_gamma   90.00
#
_symmetry.space_group_name_H-M   'P 1'
#
loop_
_entity.id
_entity.type
_entity.pdbx_description
1 polymer ?
#
loop_
_entity_poly.entity_id
_entity_poly.type
_entity_poly.pdbx_seq_one_letter_code
_entity_poly.pdbx_strand_id
1 'polypeptide(L)'
;MPVNLDDLKENIREYIETGEDAFKKGRYNSASILYFKALVGICDYVIKRDLNLEPKNHSERFAILRLHYRDLYRIVSKFFDFYRDAYERRLTRDEVGALRNEVLKLTDRTK
;
A
#
# COMPACT_ATOMS: atom_id res chain seq x y z
N MET A 1 6.44 20.28 5.54
CA MET A 1 5.36 20.72 4.64
C MET A 1 4.22 19.72 4.80
N PRO A 2 2.95 20.16 4.81
CA PRO A 2 1.81 19.25 4.89
C PRO A 2 1.77 18.34 3.65
N VAL A 3 1.21 17.14 3.82
CA VAL A 3 1.09 16.16 2.73
C VAL A 3 0.07 16.65 1.69
N ASN A 4 0.47 16.68 0.42
CA ASN A 4 -0.38 17.02 -0.72
C ASN A 4 -1.05 15.74 -1.29
N LEU A 5 -2.36 15.82 -1.53
CA LEU A 5 -3.15 14.73 -2.12
C LEU A 5 -2.71 14.37 -3.54
N ASP A 6 -2.30 15.35 -4.35
CA ASP A 6 -1.85 15.10 -5.73
C ASP A 6 -0.50 14.38 -5.74
N ASP A 7 0.44 14.81 -4.89
CA ASP A 7 1.72 14.12 -4.73
C ASP A 7 1.53 12.68 -4.23
N LEU A 8 0.55 12.43 -3.35
CA LEU A 8 0.18 11.07 -2.95
C LEU A 8 -0.34 10.26 -4.13
N LYS A 9 -1.21 10.81 -4.98
CA LYS A 9 -1.72 10.12 -6.18
C LYS A 9 -0.59 9.76 -7.14
N GLU A 10 0.32 10.68 -7.40
CA GLU A 10 1.46 10.43 -8.29
C GLU A 10 2.40 9.36 -7.73
N ASN A 11 2.73 9.43 -6.44
CA ASN A 11 3.54 8.40 -5.78
C ASN A 11 2.87 7.01 -5.84
N ILE A 12 1.56 6.92 -5.59
CA ILE A 12 0.80 5.67 -5.69
C ILE A 12 0.89 5.12 -7.12
N ARG A 13 0.70 5.97 -8.13
CA ARG A 13 0.81 5.57 -9.55
C ARG A 13 2.20 5.05 -9.87
N GLU A 14 3.25 5.77 -9.51
CA GLU A 14 4.65 5.38 -9.74
C GLU A 14 4.96 4.02 -9.10
N TYR A 15 4.52 3.80 -7.85
CA TYR A 15 4.73 2.53 -7.15
C TYR A 15 4.00 1.37 -7.80
N ILE A 16 2.77 1.58 -8.30
CA ILE A 16 2.03 0.55 -9.02
C ILE A 16 2.73 0.22 -10.33
N GLU A 17 3.07 1.21 -11.15
CA GLU A 17 3.73 1.01 -12.44
C GLU A 17 5.06 0.28 -12.28
N THR A 18 5.89 0.74 -11.35
CA THR A 18 7.18 0.10 -11.06
C THR A 18 6.99 -1.31 -10.47
N GLY A 19 5.95 -1.50 -9.65
CA GLY A 19 5.58 -2.79 -9.08
C GLY A 19 5.17 -3.80 -10.15
N GLU A 20 4.38 -3.37 -11.13
CA GLU A 20 3.98 -4.17 -12.29
C GLU A 20 5.19 -4.61 -13.11
N ASP A 21 6.12 -3.69 -13.37
CA ASP A 21 7.36 -3.99 -14.09
C ASP A 21 8.23 -5.02 -13.35
N ALA A 22 8.39 -4.84 -12.04
CA ALA A 22 9.11 -5.80 -11.21
C ALA A 22 8.43 -7.17 -11.21
N PHE A 23 7.10 -7.20 -11.13
CA PHE A 23 6.31 -8.43 -11.11
C PHE A 23 6.43 -9.20 -12.43
N LYS A 24 6.31 -8.52 -13.57
CA LYS A 24 6.49 -9.11 -14.92
C LYS A 24 7.89 -9.69 -15.11
N LYS A 25 8.91 -9.07 -14.52
CA LYS A 25 10.31 -9.53 -14.56
C LYS A 25 10.63 -10.64 -13.54
N GLY A 26 9.63 -11.15 -12.81
CA GLY A 26 9.82 -12.18 -11.77
C GLY A 26 10.52 -11.70 -10.50
N ARG A 27 10.64 -10.38 -10.29
CA ARG A 27 11.30 -9.77 -9.13
C ARG A 27 10.30 -9.58 -7.99
N TYR A 28 9.78 -10.70 -7.48
CA TYR A 28 8.61 -10.70 -6.57
C TYR A 28 8.83 -9.94 -5.26
N ASN A 29 10.00 -10.05 -4.61
CA ASN A 29 10.28 -9.26 -3.40
C ASN A 29 10.20 -7.74 -3.68
N SER A 30 10.82 -7.27 -4.77
CA SER A 30 10.78 -5.86 -5.16
C SER A 30 9.35 -5.41 -5.50
N ALA A 31 8.62 -6.24 -6.26
CA ALA A 31 7.23 -5.97 -6.59
C ALA A 31 6.35 -5.88 -5.33
N SER A 32 6.52 -6.79 -4.36
CA SER A 32 5.81 -6.77 -3.08
C SER A 32 6.04 -5.47 -2.30
N ILE A 33 7.30 -5.03 -2.20
CA ILE A 33 7.65 -3.78 -1.52
C ILE A 33 6.97 -2.59 -2.19
N LEU A 34 6.96 -2.53 -3.52
CA LEU A 34 6.34 -1.44 -4.28
C LEU A 34 4.81 -1.45 -4.16
N TYR A 35 4.16 -2.60 -4.29
CA TYR A 35 2.72 -2.70 -4.07
C TYR A 35 2.35 -2.36 -2.63
N PHE A 36 3.15 -2.74 -1.65
CA PHE A 36 2.89 -2.37 -0.25
C PHE A 36 3.04 -0.86 -0.02
N LYS A 37 4.02 -0.21 -0.66
CA LYS A 37 4.13 1.25 -0.65
C LYS A 37 2.90 1.92 -1.27
N ALA A 38 2.40 1.40 -2.40
CA ALA A 38 1.15 1.87 -3.00
C ALA A 38 -0.04 1.70 -2.05
N LEU A 39 -0.18 0.55 -1.38
CA LEU A 39 -1.22 0.30 -0.39
C LEU A 39 -1.18 1.30 0.76
N VAL A 40 0.02 1.58 1.29
CA VAL A 40 0.24 2.59 2.34
C VAL A 40 -0.14 3.98 1.83
N GLY A 41 0.27 4.35 0.62
CA GLY A 41 -0.11 5.61 -0.01
C GLY A 41 -1.62 5.77 -0.16
N ILE A 42 -2.34 4.72 -0.58
CA ILE A 42 -3.81 4.73 -0.66
C ILE A 42 -4.42 4.96 0.73
N CYS A 43 -3.90 4.31 1.77
CA CYS A 43 -4.36 4.53 3.14
C CYS A 43 -4.15 5.98 3.57
N ASP A 44 -2.97 6.55 3.31
CA ASP A 44 -2.64 7.94 3.66
C ASP A 44 -3.51 8.93 2.88
N TYR A 45 -3.79 8.67 1.61
CA TYR A 45 -4.68 9.47 0.80
C TYR A 45 -6.09 9.52 1.40
N VAL A 46 -6.66 8.36 1.76
CA VAL A 46 -8.00 8.29 2.37
C VAL A 46 -8.03 8.99 3.73
N ILE A 47 -7.04 8.74 4.59
CA ILE A 47 -6.95 9.39 5.91
C ILE A 47 -6.84 10.91 5.76
N LYS A 48 -5.99 11.39 4.85
CA LYS A 48 -5.78 12.82 4.62
C LYS A 48 -7.02 13.48 4.02
N ARG A 49 -7.63 12.87 2.99
CA ARG A 49 -8.83 13.42 2.32
C ARG A 49 -10.01 13.54 3.28
N ASP A 50 -10.26 12.50 4.07
CA ASP A 50 -11.50 12.39 4.84
C ASP A 50 -11.37 12.96 6.26
N LEU A 51 -10.18 12.87 6.88
CA LEU A 51 -9.95 13.27 8.27
C LEU A 51 -8.95 14.43 8.42
N ASN A 52 -8.27 14.84 7.33
CA ASN A 52 -7.18 15.81 7.36
C ASN A 52 -6.05 15.46 8.35
N LEU A 53 -5.83 14.16 8.58
CA LEU A 53 -4.75 13.64 9.44
C LEU A 53 -3.56 13.16 8.60
N GLU A 54 -2.38 13.18 9.22
CA GLU A 54 -1.10 12.76 8.61
C GLU A 54 -0.40 11.78 9.56
N PRO A 55 -0.60 10.46 9.41
CA PRO A 55 0.02 9.48 10.29
C PRO A 55 1.54 9.45 10.11
N LYS A 56 2.29 9.44 11.21
CA LYS A 56 3.76 9.55 11.18
C LYS A 56 4.48 8.20 11.01
N ASN A 57 3.78 7.11 11.30
CA ASN A 57 4.34 5.76 11.31
C ASN A 57 3.24 4.71 11.08
N HIS A 58 3.64 3.44 10.94
CA HIS A 58 2.69 2.34 10.73
C HIS A 58 1.71 2.17 11.89
N SER A 59 2.15 2.33 13.14
CA SER A 59 1.31 2.16 14.32
C SER A 59 0.16 3.18 14.35
N GLU A 60 0.47 4.47 14.13
CA GLU A 60 -0.53 5.54 14.04
C GLU A 60 -1.50 5.30 12.89
N ARG A 61 -0.98 4.96 11.70
CA ARG A 61 -1.80 4.64 10.52
C ARG A 61 -2.76 3.50 10.82
N PHE A 62 -2.28 2.41 11.43
CA PHE A 62 -3.09 1.23 11.70
C PHE A 62 -4.14 1.52 12.77
N ALA A 63 -3.82 2.34 13.77
CA ALA A 63 -4.79 2.79 14.77
C ALA A 63 -5.93 3.59 14.12
N ILE A 64 -5.62 4.58 13.28
CA ILE A 64 -6.63 5.38 12.57
C ILE A 64 -7.49 4.49 11.67
N LEU A 65 -6.88 3.62 10.85
CA LEU A 65 -7.63 2.72 9.98
C LEU A 65 -8.52 1.76 10.79
N ARG A 66 -8.05 1.24 11.92
CA ARG A 66 -8.84 0.34 12.76
C ARG A 66 -10.10 1.02 13.31
N LEU A 67 -10.02 2.30 13.66
CA LEU A 67 -11.16 3.07 14.16
C LEU A 67 -12.12 3.49 13.03
N HIS A 68 -11.59 3.96 11.90
CA HIS A 68 -12.39 4.67 10.89
C HIS A 68 -12.62 3.88 9.59
N TYR A 69 -11.70 2.99 9.20
CA TYR A 69 -11.68 2.32 7.90
C TYR A 69 -11.34 0.83 8.06
N ARG A 70 -12.26 0.09 8.70
CA ARG A 70 -12.03 -1.32 9.08
C ARG A 70 -11.74 -2.24 7.89
N ASP A 71 -12.25 -1.89 6.71
CA ASP A 71 -11.95 -2.55 5.44
C ASP A 71 -10.48 -2.39 5.06
N LEU A 72 -9.97 -1.16 5.02
CA LEU A 72 -8.56 -0.87 4.73
C LEU A 72 -7.62 -1.45 5.79
N TYR A 73 -8.00 -1.35 7.07
CA TYR A 73 -7.24 -1.94 8.18
C TYR A 73 -7.02 -3.44 7.99
N ARG A 74 -8.08 -4.19 7.64
CA ARG A 74 -7.99 -5.64 7.42
C ARG A 74 -7.01 -5.98 6.29
N ILE A 75 -7.03 -5.21 5.20
CA ILE A 75 -6.17 -5.44 4.05
C ILE A 75 -4.71 -5.10 4.39
N VAL A 76 -4.44 -3.89 4.88
CA VAL A 76 -3.06 -3.47 5.18
C VAL A 76 -2.43 -4.30 6.29
N SER A 77 -3.20 -4.68 7.32
CA SER A 77 -2.71 -5.53 8.39
C SER A 77 -2.37 -6.93 7.90
N LYS A 78 -3.20 -7.51 7.00
CA LYS A 78 -2.92 -8.82 6.41
C LYS A 78 -1.62 -8.83 5.63
N PHE A 79 -1.36 -7.79 4.84
CA PHE A 79 -0.18 -7.74 3.97
C PHE A 79 1.07 -7.16 4.62
N PHE A 80 0.97 -6.60 5.83
CA PHE A 80 2.14 -6.10 6.56
C PHE A 80 3.14 -7.20 6.90
N ASP A 81 2.65 -8.37 7.28
CA ASP A 81 3.52 -9.52 7.56
C ASP A 81 4.25 -9.99 6.27
N PHE A 82 3.52 -10.08 5.15
CA PHE A 82 4.12 -10.40 3.84
C PHE A 82 5.16 -9.36 3.37
N TYR A 83 4.94 -8.08 3.69
CA TYR A 83 5.91 -7.04 3.41
C TYR A 83 7.20 -7.23 4.22
N ARG A 84 7.09 -7.59 5.50
CA ARG A 84 8.25 -7.89 6.34
C ARG A 84 9.01 -9.13 5.85
N ASP A 85 8.28 -10.18 5.46
CA ASP A 85 8.84 -11.40 4.89
C ASP A 85 9.70 -11.14 3.64
N ALA A 86 9.38 -10.10 2.85
CA ALA A 86 10.13 -9.76 1.64
C ALA A 86 11.60 -9.38 1.92
N TYR A 87 11.94 -9.06 3.17
CA TYR A 87 13.32 -8.79 3.61
C TYR A 87 14.07 -10.05 4.06
N GLU A 88 13.34 -11.10 4.46
CA GLU A 88 13.91 -12.27 5.11
C GLU A 88 13.88 -13.52 4.20
N ARG A 89 12.93 -13.60 3.27
CA ARG A 89 12.77 -14.72 2.35
C ARG A 89 12.35 -14.29 0.95
N ARG A 90 12.47 -15.22 0.00
CA ARG A 90 11.92 -15.04 -1.36
C ARG A 90 10.41 -15.26 -1.35
N LEU A 91 9.68 -14.31 -1.91
CA LEU A 91 8.24 -14.42 -2.11
C LEU A 91 7.92 -15.08 -3.45
N THR A 92 6.82 -15.80 -3.49
CA THR A 92 6.30 -16.45 -4.71
C THR A 92 5.44 -15.48 -5.52
N ARG A 93 5.19 -15.85 -6.78
CA ARG A 93 4.29 -15.10 -7.67
C ARG A 93 2.88 -14.97 -7.09
N ASP A 94 2.37 -16.03 -6.47
CA ASP A 94 0.99 -16.08 -5.98
C ASP A 94 0.79 -15.21 -4.74
N GLU A 95 1.75 -15.24 -3.80
CA GLU A 95 1.75 -14.35 -2.63
C GLU A 95 1.73 -12.88 -3.04
N VAL A 96 2.59 -12.48 -3.97
CA VAL A 96 2.67 -11.09 -4.44
C VAL A 96 1.48 -10.75 -5.33
N GLY A 97 0.97 -11.71 -6.10
CA GLY A 97 -0.23 -11.54 -6.93
C GLY A 97 -1.48 -11.24 -6.10
N ALA A 98 -1.60 -11.84 -4.92
CA ALA A 98 -2.70 -11.52 -4.00
C ALA A 98 -2.64 -10.06 -3.52
N LEU A 99 -1.45 -9.56 -3.13
CA LEU A 99 -1.26 -8.16 -2.75
C LEU A 99 -1.56 -7.22 -3.94
N ARG A 100 -0.99 -7.50 -5.11
CA ARG A 100 -1.22 -6.75 -6.35
C ARG A 100 -2.70 -6.55 -6.63
N ASN A 101 -3.47 -7.64 -6.60
CA ASN A 101 -4.89 -7.59 -6.94
C ASN A 101 -5.70 -6.72 -5.96
N GLU A 102 -5.37 -6.75 -4.66
CA GLU A 102 -6.01 -5.88 -3.67
C GLU A 102 -5.63 -4.41 -3.86
N VAL A 103 -4.35 -4.12 -4.15
CA VAL A 103 -3.90 -2.74 -4.44
C VAL A 103 -4.62 -2.16 -5.65
N LEU A 104 -4.69 -2.92 -6.76
CA LEU A 104 -5.35 -2.46 -7.98
C LEU A 104 -6.85 -2.16 -7.76
N LYS A 105 -7.57 -3.01 -7.02
CA LYS A 105 -8.98 -2.74 -6.64
C LYS A 105 -9.11 -1.47 -5.80
N LEU A 106 -8.16 -1.20 -4.92
CA LEU A 106 -8.21 -0.06 -4.02
C LEU A 106 -7.85 1.27 -4.70
N THR A 107 -7.29 1.29 -5.91
CA THR A 107 -7.01 2.53 -6.66
C THR A 107 -8.26 3.38 -6.92
N ASP A 108 -9.44 2.77 -6.94
CA ASP A 108 -10.70 3.51 -7.05
C ASP A 108 -10.94 4.46 -5.87
N ARG A 109 -10.31 4.22 -4.72
CA ARG A 109 -10.41 5.05 -3.52
C ARG A 109 -9.63 6.35 -3.61
N THR A 110 -8.75 6.47 -4.61
CA THR A 110 -7.91 7.66 -4.87
C THR A 110 -8.38 8.46 -6.08
N LYS A 111 -9.60 8.20 -6.58
CA LYS A 111 -10.26 9.03 -7.57
C LYS A 111 -10.56 10.40 -6.98
#